data_AF-A0A8X7BQV5-F1
#
_entry.id   AF-A0A8X7BQV5-F1
#
_cell.length_a   1.000
_cell.length_b   1.000
_cell.length_c   1.000
_cell.angle_alpha   90.00
_cell.angle_beta   90.00
_cell.angle_gamma   90.00
#
_symmetry.space_group_name_H-M   'P 1'
#
loop_
_entity.id
_entity.type
_entity.pdbx_description
1 polymer ?
#
loop_
_entity_poly.entity_id
_entity_poly.type
_entity_poly.pdbx_seq_one_letter_code
_entity_poly.pdbx_strand_id
1 'polypeptide(L)'
;MQNCPKQKPLKLDDWFGDSAANECMARHWFQKFRLGDLSLCDKARTGRPHALDDEALQAVVEKDSSVKRVVNLADNSILPMKRLYLICTA
;
A
#
# COMPACT_ATOMS: atom_id res chain seq x y z
N MET A 1 -10.95 44.43 -21.40
CA MET A 1 -10.78 43.23 -20.55
C MET A 1 -10.40 42.09 -21.48
N GLN A 2 -9.17 41.59 -21.38
CA GLN A 2 -8.66 40.55 -22.30
C GLN A 2 -9.54 39.30 -22.15
N ASN A 3 -10.16 38.88 -23.25
CA ASN A 3 -10.95 37.65 -23.30
C ASN A 3 -9.96 36.46 -23.24
N CYS A 4 -9.86 35.79 -22.10
CA CYS A 4 -9.07 34.57 -22.00
C CYS A 4 -9.67 33.54 -22.95
N PRO A 5 -8.91 33.00 -23.93
CA PRO A 5 -9.43 31.98 -24.82
C PRO A 5 -9.91 30.82 -23.96
N LYS A 6 -11.20 30.49 -24.05
CA LYS A 6 -11.78 29.33 -23.39
C LYS A 6 -11.07 28.10 -23.95
N GLN A 7 -10.09 27.61 -23.22
CA GLN A 7 -9.37 26.40 -23.61
C GLN A 7 -10.40 25.27 -23.66
N LYS A 8 -10.51 24.62 -24.82
CA LYS A 8 -11.31 23.41 -24.95
C LYS A 8 -10.77 22.43 -23.90
N PRO A 9 -11.62 21.82 -23.06
CA PRO A 9 -11.14 20.85 -22.10
C PRO A 9 -10.45 19.75 -22.90
N LEU A 10 -9.14 19.64 -22.75
CA LEU A 10 -8.36 18.57 -23.36
C LEU A 10 -8.80 17.28 -22.68
N LYS A 11 -9.17 16.29 -23.50
CA LYS A 11 -9.48 14.96 -23.01
C LYS A 11 -8.17 14.33 -22.56
N LEU A 12 -8.08 13.98 -21.28
CA LEU A 12 -6.86 13.48 -20.65
C LEU A 12 -6.31 12.24 -21.36
N ASP A 13 -7.22 11.41 -21.87
CA ASP A 13 -6.95 10.20 -22.65
C ASP A 13 -6.14 10.49 -23.93
N ASP A 14 -6.28 11.66 -24.54
CA ASP A 14 -5.58 12.00 -25.79
C ASP A 14 -4.06 12.17 -25.58
N TRP A 15 -3.62 12.47 -24.35
CA TRP A 15 -2.20 12.67 -24.01
C TRP A 15 -1.61 11.51 -23.21
N PHE A 16 -2.39 10.93 -22.27
CA PHE A 16 -1.92 9.88 -21.37
C PHE A 16 -2.38 8.47 -21.77
N GLY A 17 -3.24 8.34 -22.79
CA GLY A 17 -3.81 7.06 -23.22
C GLY A 17 -4.54 6.34 -22.09
N ASP A 18 -4.61 5.01 -22.18
CA ASP A 18 -5.24 4.15 -21.16
C ASP A 18 -4.54 4.20 -19.78
N SER A 19 -3.35 4.79 -19.70
CA SER A 19 -2.63 5.01 -18.45
C SER A 19 -3.03 6.31 -17.73
N ALA A 20 -4.00 7.05 -18.27
CA ALA A 20 -4.54 8.26 -17.66
C ALA A 20 -5.12 7.97 -16.27
N ALA A 21 -4.91 8.90 -15.34
CA ALA A 21 -5.57 8.86 -14.04
C ALA A 21 -7.10 8.89 -14.25
N ASN A 22 -7.79 7.89 -13.73
CA ASN A 22 -9.25 7.89 -13.78
C ASN A 22 -9.84 9.04 -12.95
N GLU A 23 -11.14 9.30 -13.12
CA GLU A 23 -11.81 10.41 -12.43
C GLU A 23 -11.69 10.32 -10.90
N CYS A 24 -11.74 9.10 -10.35
CA CYS A 24 -11.59 8.86 -8.91
C CYS A 24 -10.20 9.25 -8.40
N MET A 25 -9.14 8.88 -9.14
CA MET A 25 -7.76 9.24 -8.83
C MET A 25 -7.58 10.76 -8.91
N ALA A 26 -8.07 11.40 -9.98
CA ALA A 26 -8.01 12.85 -10.11
C ALA A 26 -8.69 13.54 -8.92
N ARG A 27 -9.92 13.14 -8.58
CA ARG A 27 -10.68 13.72 -7.46
C ARG A 27 -9.95 13.58 -6.13
N HIS A 28 -9.33 12.43 -5.87
CA HIS A 28 -8.51 12.19 -4.68
C HIS A 28 -7.32 13.15 -4.62
N TRP A 29 -6.57 13.30 -5.70
CA TRP A 29 -5.44 14.22 -5.78
C TRP A 29 -5.86 15.69 -5.57
N PHE A 30 -6.95 16.12 -6.20
CA PHE A 30 -7.50 17.46 -6.00
C PHE A 30 -7.92 17.72 -4.54
N GLN A 31 -8.43 16.72 -3.83
CA GLN A 31 -8.71 16.84 -2.39
C GLN A 31 -7.42 16.95 -1.57
N LYS A 32 -6.44 16.08 -1.84
CA LYS A 32 -5.13 16.08 -1.17
C LYS A 32 -4.44 17.45 -1.29
N PHE A 33 -4.38 17.99 -2.51
CA PHE A 33 -3.77 19.28 -2.79
C PHE A 33 -4.52 20.46 -2.17
N ARG A 34 -5.86 20.42 -2.12
CA ARG A 34 -6.65 21.46 -1.42
C ARG A 34 -6.40 21.50 0.09
N LEU A 35 -5.99 20.38 0.68
CA LEU A 35 -5.62 20.28 2.08
C LEU A 35 -4.17 20.70 2.35
N GLY A 36 -3.43 21.14 1.33
CA GLY A 36 -2.02 21.55 1.43
C GLY A 36 -1.02 20.38 1.43
N ASP A 37 -1.49 19.13 1.29
CA ASP A 37 -0.63 17.96 1.15
C ASP A 37 -0.24 17.80 -0.33
N LEU A 38 0.88 18.41 -0.70
CA LEU A 38 1.46 18.36 -2.05
C LEU A 38 2.35 17.12 -2.26
N SER A 39 2.43 16.20 -1.29
CA SER A 39 3.26 15.02 -1.40
C SER A 39 2.73 14.11 -2.49
N LEU A 40 3.58 13.73 -3.45
CA LEU A 40 3.25 12.73 -4.47
C LEU A 40 3.45 11.30 -3.98
N CYS A 41 4.10 11.11 -2.83
CA CYS A 41 4.31 9.80 -2.25
C CYS A 41 3.03 9.26 -1.64
N ASP A 42 2.82 7.95 -1.82
CA ASP A 42 1.83 7.20 -1.06
C ASP A 42 2.20 7.24 0.42
N LYS A 43 1.18 7.40 1.26
CA LYS A 43 1.36 7.20 2.70
C LYS A 43 1.65 5.71 2.92
N ALA A 44 2.41 5.42 3.98
CA ALA A 44 2.63 4.04 4.41
C ALA A 44 1.29 3.31 4.43
N ARG A 45 1.18 2.22 3.67
CA ARG A 45 -0.05 1.43 3.63
C ARG A 45 -0.25 0.90 5.03
N THR A 46 -1.32 1.34 5.68
CA THR A 46 -1.75 0.71 6.93
C THR A 46 -2.22 -0.69 6.55
N GLY A 47 -1.34 -1.68 6.77
CA GLY A 47 -1.67 -3.09 6.58
C GLY A 47 -2.74 -3.54 7.56
N ARG A 48 -2.98 -4.86 7.61
CA ARG A 48 -3.84 -5.43 8.65
C ARG A 48 -3.32 -4.97 10.02
N PRO A 49 -4.17 -4.43 10.91
CA PRO A 49 -3.75 -4.08 12.26
C PRO A 49 -3.12 -5.29 12.93
N HIS A 50 -1.83 -5.21 13.27
CA HIS A 50 -1.13 -6.25 14.01
C HIS A 50 -1.46 -6.09 15.49
N ALA A 51 -2.71 -6.35 15.86
CA ALA A 51 -3.15 -6.39 17.26
C ALA A 51 -2.86 -7.77 17.88
N LEU A 52 -1.78 -8.42 17.43
CA LEU A 52 -1.28 -9.66 18.02
C LEU A 52 -0.04 -9.29 18.84
N ASP A 53 -0.13 -9.56 20.13
CA ASP A 53 0.97 -9.48 21.09
C ASP A 53 1.85 -10.72 20.88
N ASP A 54 3.06 -10.50 20.37
CA ASP A 54 3.99 -11.57 20.00
C ASP A 54 4.49 -12.32 21.24
N GLU A 55 4.63 -11.63 22.37
CA GLU A 55 5.02 -12.21 23.65
C GLU A 55 3.92 -13.12 24.20
N ALA A 56 2.66 -12.69 24.13
CA ALA A 56 1.52 -13.50 24.53
C ALA A 56 1.36 -14.75 23.62
N LEU A 57 1.59 -14.58 22.31
CA LEU A 57 1.55 -15.69 21.36
C LEU A 57 2.68 -16.69 21.65
N GLN A 58 3.90 -16.20 21.88
CA GLN A 58 5.05 -17.05 22.21
C GLN A 58 4.81 -17.84 23.50
N ALA A 59 4.18 -17.24 24.51
CA ALA A 59 3.85 -17.93 25.76
C ALA A 59 2.84 -19.08 25.57
N VAL A 60 1.88 -18.94 24.65
CA VAL A 60 0.91 -20.00 24.30
C VAL A 60 1.60 -21.13 23.53
N VAL A 61 2.46 -20.79 22.56
CA VAL A 61 3.26 -21.76 21.80
C VAL A 61 4.17 -22.55 22.74
N GLU A 62 4.78 -21.88 23.73
CA GLU A 62 5.73 -22.55 24.63
C GLU A 62 5.06 -23.59 25.55
N LYS A 63 3.82 -23.31 25.97
CA LYS A 63 3.00 -24.18 26.84
C LYS A 63 2.37 -25.37 26.12
N ASP A 64 2.07 -25.25 24.83
CA ASP A 64 1.44 -26.33 24.05
C ASP A 64 2.42 -26.95 23.04
N SER A 65 2.93 -28.14 23.38
CA SER A 65 3.83 -28.93 22.53
C SER A 65 3.24 -29.33 21.17
N SER A 66 1.91 -29.37 21.05
CA SER A 66 1.21 -29.68 19.80
C SER A 66 1.19 -28.48 18.87
N VAL A 67 1.05 -27.27 19.44
CA VAL A 67 1.15 -26.00 18.71
C VAL A 67 2.57 -25.81 18.20
N LYS A 68 3.61 -26.05 19.03
CA LYS A 68 5.03 -26.00 18.60
C LYS A 68 5.27 -26.77 17.30
N ARG A 69 4.72 -27.98 17.16
CA ARG A 69 4.88 -28.77 15.93
C ARG A 69 4.29 -28.05 14.72
N VAL A 70 3.08 -27.50 14.82
CA VAL A 70 2.42 -26.81 13.70
C VAL A 70 3.16 -25.52 13.30
N VAL A 71 3.65 -24.72 14.25
CA VAL A 71 4.37 -23.48 13.95
C VAL A 71 5.70 -23.75 13.23
N ASN A 72 6.47 -24.74 13.70
CA ASN A 72 7.73 -25.14 13.07
C ASN A 72 7.55 -25.67 11.64
N LEU A 73 6.41 -26.30 11.33
CA LEU A 73 6.09 -26.68 9.94
C LEU A 73 5.75 -25.46 9.06
N ALA A 74 5.10 -24.43 9.61
CA ALA A 74 4.79 -23.20 8.87
C ALA A 74 6.03 -22.33 8.63
N ASP A 75 6.96 -22.25 9.59
CA ASP A 75 8.17 -21.43 9.47
C ASP A 75 9.13 -21.93 8.38
N ASN A 76 9.20 -23.25 8.17
CA ASN A 76 9.97 -23.86 7.08
C ASN A 76 9.31 -23.65 5.69
N SER A 77 8.02 -23.31 5.64
CA SER A 77 7.26 -23.02 4.41
C SER A 77 7.24 -21.53 4.03
N ILE A 78 7.56 -20.61 4.97
CA ILE A 78 7.58 -19.14 4.77
C ILE A 78 8.94 -18.62 4.26
N LEU A 79 9.97 -19.47 4.23
CA LEU A 79 11.30 -19.17 3.68
C LEU A 79 11.32 -18.60 2.22
N PRO A 80 10.45 -18.99 1.26
CA PRO A 80 10.49 -18.42 -0.07
C PRO A 80 10.00 -16.96 -0.13
N MET A 81 9.13 -16.52 0.79
CA MET A 81 8.62 -15.15 0.84
C MET A 81 9.63 -14.16 1.44
N LYS A 82 10.45 -14.60 2.41
CA LYS A 82 11.48 -13.76 3.03
C LYS A 82 12.62 -13.42 2.06
N ARG A 83 12.88 -14.28 1.07
CA ARG A 83 13.91 -14.06 0.03
C ARG A 83 13.55 -12.93 -0.94
N LEU A 84 12.27 -12.76 -1.26
CA LEU A 84 11.78 -11.65 -2.09
C LEU A 84 11.87 -10.31 -1.35
N TYR A 85 11.60 -10.30 -0.04
CA TYR A 85 11.63 -9.07 0.76
C TYR A 85 13.04 -8.45 0.84
N LEU A 86 14.10 -9.27 0.78
CA LEU A 86 15.50 -8.80 0.74
C LEU A 86 15.92 -8.25 -0.63
N ILE A 87 15.29 -8.70 -1.72
CA ILE A 87 15.53 -8.19 -3.08
C ILE A 87 14.82 -6.84 -3.29
N CYS A 88 13.66 -6.65 -2.65
CA CYS A 88 12.91 -5.39 -2.74
C CYS A 88 13.43 -4.27 -1.81
N THR A 89 14.40 -4.56 -0.94
CA THR A 89 14.98 -3.59 0.02
C THR A 89 16.44 -3.24 -0.27
N ALA A 90 17.01 -3.67 -1.41
CA ALA A 90 18.35 -3.36 -1.88
C ALA A 90 18.35 -2.33 -3.02
#